data_AF-A0A093QTK6-F1
#
_entry.id   AF-A0A093QTK6-F1
#
_cell.length_a   1.000
_cell.length_b   1.000
_cell.length_c   1.000
_cell.angle_alpha   90.00
_cell.angle_beta   90.00
_cell.angle_gamma   90.00
#
_symmetry.space_group_name_H-M   'P 1'
#
loop_
_entity.id
_entity.type
_entity.pdbx_description
1 polymer ?
#
loop_
_entity_poly.entity_id
_entity_poly.type
_entity_poly.pdbx_seq_one_letter_code
_entity_poly.pdbx_strand_id
1 'polypeptide(L)'
;PGGDRCRGYYDVMGQWDPPFNCNAGIYQYCCGTCGYRFCCQFKPRRLDQSGCSNYDTPNWVNTGQPPARVDETPEDPTRDKTNMIVYIICGVVAIMVLVGIFTKLGLEKAQGPQTE
;
A
#
# COMPACT_ATOMS: atom_id res chain seq x y z
N PRO A 1 31.81 -6.39 9.42
CA PRO A 1 30.88 -6.70 10.52
C PRO A 1 29.47 -6.95 9.97
N GLY A 2 29.07 -8.22 9.87
CA GLY A 2 27.71 -8.57 9.45
C GLY A 2 26.71 -8.19 10.54
N GLY A 3 25.64 -7.48 10.18
CA GLY A 3 24.56 -7.17 11.11
C GLY A 3 23.76 -8.41 11.51
N ASP A 4 22.93 -8.26 12.53
CA ASP A 4 22.09 -9.33 13.08
C ASP A 4 21.10 -9.88 12.06
N ARG A 5 20.67 -11.11 12.29
CA ARG A 5 19.51 -11.71 11.63
C ARG A 5 18.37 -11.86 12.62
N CYS A 6 17.21 -11.31 12.29
CA CYS A 6 15.97 -11.65 12.96
C CYS A 6 15.47 -13.00 12.42
N ARG A 7 15.28 -13.97 13.31
CA ARG A 7 14.67 -15.27 12.99
C ARG A 7 13.19 -15.07 12.67
N GLY A 8 12.59 -16.01 11.94
CA GLY A 8 11.14 -16.00 11.72
C GLY A 8 10.40 -16.21 13.05
N TYR A 9 9.12 -15.85 13.12
CA TYR A 9 8.32 -16.03 14.32
C TYR A 9 6.82 -15.94 14.03
N TYR A 10 6.01 -16.49 14.92
CA TYR A 10 4.59 -16.20 14.98
C TYR A 10 4.35 -14.95 15.81
N ASP A 11 3.70 -13.94 15.21
CA ASP A 11 3.33 -12.72 15.92
C ASP A 11 2.20 -12.94 16.93
N VAL A 12 1.78 -11.90 17.65
CA VAL A 12 0.69 -11.97 18.63
C VAL A 12 -0.68 -12.27 18.00
N MET A 13 -0.80 -12.17 16.67
CA MET A 13 -2.00 -12.49 15.90
C MET A 13 -1.95 -13.91 15.31
N GLY A 14 -0.86 -14.65 15.52
CA GLY A 14 -0.65 -15.98 14.94
C GLY A 14 -0.23 -15.97 13.47
N GLN A 15 0.14 -14.80 12.92
CA GLN A 15 0.71 -14.70 11.59
C GLN A 15 2.19 -15.11 11.63
N TRP A 16 2.62 -15.89 10.64
CA TRP A 16 4.03 -16.21 10.46
C TRP A 16 4.78 -15.07 9.75
N ASP A 17 5.70 -14.44 10.47
CA ASP A 17 6.63 -13.46 9.93
C ASP A 17 7.96 -14.14 9.54
N PRO A 18 8.42 -14.03 8.28
CA PRO A 18 9.65 -14.68 7.82
C PRO A 18 10.91 -14.03 8.40
N PRO A 19 12.05 -14.75 8.45
CA PRO A 19 13.31 -14.18 8.91
C PRO A 19 13.83 -13.08 7.96
N PHE A 20 14.52 -12.08 8.51
CA PHE A 20 15.13 -10.99 7.75
C PHE A 20 16.49 -10.58 8.33
N ASN A 21 17.35 -10.00 7.50
CA ASN A 21 18.69 -9.55 7.89
C ASN A 21 18.69 -8.04 8.17
N CYS A 22 19.32 -7.63 9.27
CA CYS A 22 19.54 -6.23 9.63
C CYS A 22 20.87 -5.76 9.07
N ASN A 23 20.88 -5.39 7.79
CA ASN A 23 22.06 -4.90 7.06
C ASN A 23 21.86 -3.50 6.46
N ALA A 24 20.76 -2.83 6.79
CA ALA A 24 20.42 -1.51 6.26
C ALA A 24 21.14 -0.41 7.05
N GLY A 25 22.33 0.00 6.59
CA GLY A 25 23.07 1.13 7.13
C GLY A 25 23.42 0.96 8.62
N ILE A 26 22.86 1.84 9.46
CA ILE A 26 23.08 1.85 10.92
C ILE A 26 22.19 0.85 11.68
N TYR A 27 21.18 0.28 11.03
CA TYR A 27 20.21 -0.64 11.64
C TYR A 27 20.74 -2.07 11.58
N GLN A 28 21.66 -2.38 12.51
CA GLN A 28 22.41 -3.64 12.51
C GLN A 28 21.99 -4.64 13.59
N TYR A 29 21.01 -4.30 14.43
CA TYR A 29 20.59 -5.15 15.54
C TYR A 29 19.15 -5.61 15.38
N CYS A 30 18.88 -6.87 15.71
CA CYS A 30 17.50 -7.38 15.80
C CYS A 30 16.92 -6.96 17.15
N CYS A 31 15.84 -6.17 17.15
CA CYS A 31 15.26 -5.57 18.34
C CYS A 31 13.74 -5.83 18.38
N GLY A 32 13.10 -5.49 19.50
CA GLY A 32 11.65 -5.67 19.70
C GLY A 32 11.34 -6.74 20.74
N THR A 33 10.33 -7.57 20.48
CA THR A 33 9.87 -8.66 21.35
C THR A 33 9.85 -9.98 20.58
N CYS A 34 9.58 -11.10 21.26
CA CYS A 34 9.47 -12.39 20.57
C CYS A 34 8.41 -12.38 19.47
N GLY A 35 7.28 -11.67 19.67
CA GLY A 35 6.15 -11.58 18.74
C GLY A 35 6.08 -10.29 17.89
N TYR A 36 7.12 -9.46 17.89
CA TYR A 36 7.26 -8.30 17.00
C TYR A 36 8.72 -7.89 16.87
N ARG A 37 9.35 -8.16 15.72
CA ARG A 37 10.79 -7.92 15.51
C ARG A 37 11.04 -6.86 14.45
N PHE A 38 12.08 -6.05 14.65
CA PHE A 38 12.50 -5.03 13.70
C PHE A 38 13.99 -4.72 13.83
N CYS A 39 14.59 -4.10 12.82
CA CYS A 39 16.01 -3.70 12.86
C CYS A 39 16.18 -2.35 13.59
N CYS A 40 17.11 -2.28 14.53
CA CYS A 40 17.42 -1.06 15.28
C CYS A 40 18.93 -0.75 15.32
N GLN A 41 19.28 0.50 15.64
CA GLN A 41 20.68 0.98 15.66
C GLN A 41 21.43 0.63 16.96
N PHE A 42 20.72 0.46 18.08
CA PHE A 42 21.34 0.45 19.40
C PHE A 42 21.44 -0.96 19.96
N LYS A 43 22.67 -1.46 20.10
CA LYS A 43 22.97 -2.80 20.64
C LYS A 43 22.30 -3.13 21.98
N PRO A 44 22.18 -2.20 22.96
CA PRO A 44 21.52 -2.51 24.23
C PRO A 44 20.03 -2.85 24.09
N ARG A 45 19.38 -2.46 22.98
CA ARG A 45 17.98 -2.80 22.67
C ARG A 45 17.84 -4.09 21.86
N ARG A 46 18.95 -4.79 21.60
CA ARG A 46 18.96 -6.06 20.88
C ARG A 46 18.14 -7.09 21.66
N LEU A 47 17.22 -7.73 20.96
CA LEU A 47 16.42 -8.82 21.49
C LEU A 47 17.29 -10.08 21.62
N ASP A 48 17.30 -10.69 22.80
CA ASP A 48 17.80 -12.04 22.96
C ASP A 48 16.77 -13.03 22.40
N GLN A 49 16.94 -13.35 21.14
CA GLN A 49 16.05 -14.26 20.45
C GLN A 49 16.08 -15.67 21.05
N SER A 50 17.18 -16.08 21.71
CA SER A 50 17.34 -17.45 22.21
C SER A 50 16.32 -17.83 23.29
N GLY A 51 15.79 -16.83 24.00
CA GLY A 51 14.69 -17.01 24.95
C GLY A 51 13.29 -17.08 24.32
N CYS A 52 13.15 -16.95 23.00
CA CYS A 52 11.86 -17.05 22.34
C CYS A 52 11.53 -18.51 21.98
N SER A 53 10.26 -18.88 22.07
CA SER A 53 9.74 -20.21 21.70
C SER A 53 8.63 -20.17 20.63
N ASN A 54 8.27 -18.98 20.15
CA ASN A 54 7.20 -18.76 19.16
C ASN A 54 7.66 -19.04 17.71
N TYR A 55 8.46 -20.08 17.53
CA TYR A 55 8.95 -20.56 16.23
C TYR A 55 8.11 -21.70 15.69
N ASP A 56 7.50 -22.47 16.58
CA ASP A 56 6.60 -23.57 16.25
C ASP A 56 5.19 -23.03 16.09
N THR A 57 4.45 -23.54 15.09
CA THR A 57 3.03 -23.23 14.92
C THR A 57 2.30 -23.60 16.21
N PRO A 58 1.71 -22.63 16.94
CA PRO A 58 1.00 -22.95 18.14
C PRO A 58 -0.14 -23.92 17.84
N ASN A 59 -0.39 -24.92 18.68
CA ASN A 59 -1.41 -25.94 18.42
C ASN A 59 -2.82 -25.36 18.20
N TRP A 60 -3.10 -24.16 18.71
CA TRP A 60 -4.36 -23.43 18.48
C TRP A 60 -4.46 -22.81 17.07
N VAL A 61 -3.37 -22.62 16.33
CA VAL A 61 -3.39 -22.18 14.92
C VAL A 61 -3.76 -23.33 13.98
N ASN A 62 -3.64 -24.59 14.44
CA ASN A 62 -4.08 -25.77 13.68
C ASN A 62 -5.60 -25.98 13.69
N THR A 63 -6.39 -25.19 14.44
CA THR A 63 -7.82 -25.10 14.15
C THR A 63 -7.94 -24.42 12.80
N GLY A 64 -8.29 -25.22 11.79
CA GLY A 64 -8.21 -24.85 10.38
C GLY A 64 -8.65 -23.42 10.11
N GLN A 65 -7.97 -22.81 9.13
CA GLN A 65 -8.28 -21.53 8.49
C GLN A 65 -9.65 -21.00 8.94
N PRO A 66 -9.75 -19.87 9.68
CA PRO A 66 -11.05 -19.26 9.93
C PRO A 66 -11.78 -19.20 8.59
N PRO A 67 -13.07 -19.59 8.53
CA PRO A 67 -13.79 -19.72 7.26
C PRO A 67 -13.45 -18.50 6.43
N ALA A 68 -12.92 -18.75 5.21
CA ALA A 68 -12.44 -17.70 4.32
C ALA A 68 -13.42 -16.55 4.44
N ARG A 69 -12.93 -15.34 4.75
CA ARG A 69 -13.82 -14.18 4.87
C ARG A 69 -14.73 -14.23 3.67
N VAL A 70 -16.03 -14.39 3.92
CA VAL A 70 -17.05 -14.21 2.88
C VAL A 70 -17.16 -12.71 2.67
N ASP A 71 -16.05 -12.09 2.27
CA ASP A 71 -16.01 -10.71 1.85
C ASP A 71 -14.72 -10.47 1.09
N GLU A 72 -14.64 -11.09 -0.09
CA GLU A 72 -14.47 -10.29 -1.30
C GLU A 72 -15.50 -10.85 -2.28
N THR A 73 -16.73 -10.36 -2.15
CA THR A 73 -17.63 -10.28 -3.31
C THR A 73 -16.76 -9.80 -4.47
N PRO A 74 -16.71 -10.49 -5.63
CA PRO A 74 -15.84 -10.11 -6.74
C PRO A 74 -15.99 -8.61 -6.95
N GLU A 75 -14.89 -7.89 -6.76
CA GLU A 75 -14.69 -6.47 -7.00
C GLU A 75 -15.79 -5.94 -7.92
N ASP A 76 -16.86 -5.38 -7.32
CA ASP A 76 -18.14 -5.21 -8.00
C ASP A 76 -17.89 -4.36 -9.26
N PRO A 77 -17.89 -4.96 -10.46
CA PRO A 77 -17.40 -4.30 -11.68
C PRO A 77 -18.30 -3.11 -12.07
N THR A 78 -19.43 -2.95 -11.36
CA THR A 78 -20.35 -1.83 -11.50
C THR A 78 -19.78 -0.53 -10.91
N ARG A 79 -19.00 -0.59 -9.82
CA ARG A 79 -18.48 0.62 -9.16
C ARG A 79 -17.30 1.24 -9.91
N ASP A 80 -16.51 0.41 -10.58
CA ASP A 80 -15.46 0.87 -11.49
C ASP A 80 -16.07 1.51 -12.75
N LYS A 81 -17.21 0.97 -13.21
CA LYS A 81 -17.98 1.52 -14.32
C LYS A 81 -18.53 2.93 -14.02
N THR A 82 -18.98 3.22 -12.80
CA THR A 82 -19.45 4.57 -12.44
C THR A 82 -18.31 5.58 -12.44
N ASN A 83 -17.17 5.26 -11.84
CA ASN A 83 -16.00 6.15 -11.84
C ASN A 83 -15.51 6.40 -13.27
N MET A 84 -15.40 5.34 -14.07
CA MET A 84 -15.05 5.44 -15.49
C MET A 84 -16.04 6.34 -16.26
N ILE A 85 -17.35 6.17 -16.07
CA ILE A 85 -18.38 6.99 -16.73
C ILE A 85 -18.23 8.47 -16.34
N VAL A 86 -18.01 8.78 -15.06
CA VAL A 86 -17.83 10.16 -14.58
C VAL A 86 -16.59 10.81 -15.22
N TYR A 87 -15.47 10.10 -15.29
CA TYR A 87 -14.25 10.61 -15.95
C TYR A 87 -14.46 10.88 -17.44
N ILE A 88 -15.16 10.00 -18.16
CA ILE A 88 -15.46 10.19 -19.58
C ILE A 88 -16.35 11.41 -19.80
N ILE A 89 -17.44 11.55 -19.02
CA ILE A 89 -18.36 12.70 -19.15
C ILE A 89 -17.62 14.00 -18.81
N CYS A 90 -16.86 14.03 -17.72
CA CYS A 90 -16.08 15.20 -17.31
C CYS A 90 -15.07 15.61 -18.39
N GLY A 91 -14.36 14.64 -18.97
CA GLY A 91 -13.40 14.88 -20.05
C GLY A 91 -14.04 15.46 -21.31
N VAL A 92 -15.18 14.91 -21.76
CA VAL A 92 -15.89 15.42 -22.95
C VAL A 92 -16.39 16.85 -22.74
N VAL A 93 -16.97 17.15 -21.57
CA VAL A 93 -17.44 18.50 -21.25
C VAL A 93 -16.28 19.50 -21.24
N ALA A 94 -15.14 19.14 -20.65
CA ALA A 94 -13.96 20.00 -20.64
C ALA A 94 -13.45 20.30 -22.06
N ILE A 95 -13.39 19.30 -22.95
CA ILE A 95 -12.98 19.48 -24.34
C ILE A 95 -13.96 20.38 -25.10
N MET A 96 -15.27 20.17 -24.94
CA MET A 96 -16.30 20.99 -25.58
C MET A 96 -16.20 22.46 -25.18
N VAL A 97 -15.95 22.74 -23.89
CA VAL A 97 -15.76 24.10 -23.39
C VAL A 97 -14.50 24.73 -23.98
N LEU A 98 -13.38 24.00 -24.01
CA LEU A 98 -12.14 24.48 -24.61
C LEU A 98 -12.32 24.83 -26.09
N VAL A 99 -12.93 23.93 -26.89
CA VAL A 99 -13.22 24.17 -28.31
C VAL A 99 -14.18 25.36 -28.48
N GLY A 100 -15.20 25.48 -27.62
CA GLY A 100 -16.12 26.62 -27.61
C GLY A 100 -15.43 27.96 -27.35
N ILE A 101 -14.49 27.99 -26.40
CA ILE A 101 -13.68 29.17 -26.12
C ILE A 101 -12.78 29.51 -27.33
N PHE A 102 -12.08 28.53 -27.89
CA PHE A 102 -11.19 28.76 -29.04
C PHE A 102 -11.95 29.20 -30.30
N THR A 103 -13.12 28.61 -30.57
CA THR A 103 -13.98 29.02 -31.67
C THR A 103 -14.58 30.40 -31.45
N LYS A 104 -15.03 30.73 -30.24
CA LYS A 104 -15.51 32.08 -29.90
C LYS A 104 -14.41 33.14 -30.05
N LEU A 105 -13.22 32.89 -29.50
CA LEU A 105 -12.07 33.80 -29.64
C LEU A 105 -11.60 33.91 -31.10
N GLY A 106 -11.69 32.83 -31.86
CA GLY A 106 -11.44 32.83 -33.31
C GLY A 106 -12.47 33.65 -34.08
N LEU A 107 -13.75 33.58 -33.70
CA LEU A 107 -14.83 34.37 -34.30
C LEU A 107 -14.72 35.86 -33.92
N GLU A 108 -14.40 36.17 -32.66
CA GLU A 108 -14.17 37.54 -32.18
C GLU A 108 -12.94 38.17 -32.86
N LYS A 109 -11.92 37.38 -33.22
CA LYS A 109 -10.79 37.84 -34.05
C LYS A 109 -11.13 37.96 -35.53
N ALA A 110 -12.03 37.15 -36.07
CA ALA A 110 -12.48 37.23 -37.46
C ALA A 110 -13.52 38.35 -37.70
N GLN A 111 -14.25 38.76 -36.66
CA GLN A 111 -15.18 39.89 -36.63
C GLN A 111 -14.56 41.16 -35.99
N GLY A 112 -13.24 41.35 -36.11
CA GLY A 112 -12.64 42.67 -35.87
C GLY A 112 -13.39 43.75 -36.68
N PRO A 113 -13.49 44.99 -36.17
CA PRO A 113 -14.46 45.97 -36.64
C PRO A 113 -14.41 46.12 -38.15
N GLN A 114 -15.56 46.05 -38.82
CA GLN A 114 -15.69 46.66 -40.14
C GLN A 114 -15.43 48.15 -39.94
N THR A 115 -14.20 48.55 -40.25
CA THR A 115 -13.84 49.94 -40.47
C THR A 115 -14.65 50.41 -41.68
N GLU A 116 -15.75 51.11 -41.41
CA GLU A 116 -16.19 52.22 -42.25
C GLU A 116 -15.09 53.28 -42.30
#